data_AF-A0A367M431-F1
#
_entry.id   AF-A0A367M431-F1
#
_cell.length_a   1.000
_cell.length_b   1.000
_cell.length_c   1.000
_cell.angle_alpha   90.00
_cell.angle_beta   90.00
_cell.angle_gamma   90.00
#
_symmetry.space_group_name_H-M   'P 1'
#
loop_
_entity.id
_entity.type
_entity.pdbx_description
1 polymer ?
#
loop_
_entity_poly.entity_id
_entity_poly.type
_entity_poly.pdbx_seq_one_letter_code
_entity_poly.pdbx_strand_id
1 'polypeptide(L)'
;MDLGKMLKFKPWGAVNLAKNLNGVLSVAGLALEAWDSYERMKQQDALVAAKAEMIKNFDEQRKGLLQLIDSDNFIESFFPEYASLQTDADSVSKTIVEQEGLRQQFKEWRSNGEIIEAEFTHIDG
;
A
#
# COMPACT_ATOMS: atom_id res chain seq x y z
N MET A 1 -72.67 -1.75 -37.27
CA MET A 1 -71.63 -0.72 -37.03
C MET A 1 -70.95 -0.43 -38.36
N ASP A 2 -70.89 0.84 -38.77
CA ASP A 2 -70.41 1.27 -40.08
C ASP A 2 -68.92 1.65 -40.00
N LEU A 3 -68.05 0.71 -40.33
CA LEU A 3 -66.59 0.85 -40.28
C LEU A 3 -66.07 1.89 -41.29
N GLY A 4 -66.86 2.27 -42.30
CA GLY A 4 -66.49 3.24 -43.33
C GLY A 4 -66.33 4.68 -42.82
N LYS A 5 -66.97 5.02 -41.69
CA LYS A 5 -66.84 6.35 -41.07
C LYS A 5 -65.58 6.50 -40.21
N MET A 6 -64.96 5.39 -39.82
CA MET A 6 -63.82 5.36 -38.89
C MET A 6 -62.47 5.45 -39.62
N LEU A 7 -62.42 5.14 -40.92
CA LEU A 7 -61.21 5.19 -41.75
C LEU A 7 -61.09 6.48 -42.59
N LYS A 8 -61.84 7.53 -42.25
CA LYS A 8 -61.79 8.81 -42.97
C LYS A 8 -60.61 9.65 -42.45
N PHE A 9 -59.42 9.38 -42.97
CA PHE A 9 -58.22 10.15 -42.65
C PHE A 9 -58.40 11.63 -43.05
N LYS A 10 -58.19 12.57 -42.11
CA LYS A 10 -58.30 14.01 -42.34
C LYS A 10 -56.91 14.68 -42.31
N PRO A 11 -56.31 14.98 -43.48
CA PRO A 11 -54.91 15.45 -43.56
C PRO A 11 -54.68 16.87 -43.01
N TRP A 12 -55.72 17.69 -42.90
CA TRP A 12 -55.63 19.10 -42.46
C TRP A 12 -55.09 19.29 -41.03
N GLY A 13 -55.24 18.28 -40.16
CA GLY A 13 -54.71 18.32 -38.78
C GLY A 13 -53.19 18.18 -38.71
N ALA A 14 -52.60 17.35 -39.58
CA ALA A 14 -51.15 17.16 -39.65
C ALA A 14 -50.44 18.40 -40.22
N VAL A 15 -51.07 19.12 -41.16
CA VAL A 15 -50.52 20.34 -41.77
C VAL A 15 -50.47 21.51 -40.76
N ASN A 16 -51.48 21.64 -39.87
CA ASN A 16 -51.46 22.64 -38.79
C ASN A 16 -50.44 22.28 -37.68
N LEU A 17 -50.27 20.98 -37.40
CA LEU A 17 -49.27 20.51 -36.45
C LEU A 17 -47.84 20.83 -36.95
N ALA A 18 -47.54 20.54 -38.21
CA ALA A 18 -46.25 20.85 -38.82
C ALA A 18 -45.90 22.36 -38.83
N LYS A 19 -46.90 23.25 -38.98
CA LYS A 19 -46.67 24.71 -38.92
C LYS A 19 -46.27 25.23 -37.53
N ASN A 20 -46.77 24.61 -36.45
CA ASN A 20 -46.44 24.97 -35.07
C ASN A 20 -45.27 24.17 -34.48
N LEU A 21 -44.81 23.11 -35.16
CA LEU A 21 -43.73 22.24 -34.67
C LEU A 21 -42.38 22.95 -34.58
N ASN A 22 -42.06 23.86 -35.50
CA ASN A 22 -40.72 24.47 -35.56
C ASN A 22 -40.34 25.24 -34.28
N GLY A 23 -41.29 25.95 -33.67
CA GLY A 23 -41.04 26.68 -32.41
C GLY A 23 -40.93 25.75 -31.20
N VAL A 24 -41.78 24.73 -31.13
CA VAL A 24 -41.77 23.73 -30.04
C VAL A 24 -40.51 22.87 -30.09
N LEU A 25 -40.06 22.46 -31.28
CA LEU A 25 -38.81 21.74 -31.48
C LEU A 25 -37.58 22.54 -31.03
N SER A 26 -37.57 23.85 -31.31
CA SER A 26 -36.47 24.73 -30.91
C SER A 26 -36.37 24.86 -29.38
N VAL A 27 -37.51 25.05 -28.70
CA VAL A 27 -37.55 25.11 -27.23
C VAL A 27 -37.23 23.76 -26.59
N ALA A 28 -37.70 22.66 -27.17
CA ALA A 28 -37.36 21.32 -26.71
C ALA A 28 -35.85 21.02 -26.87
N GLY A 29 -35.23 21.47 -27.97
CA GLY A 29 -33.78 21.34 -28.18
C GLY A 29 -32.96 22.07 -27.11
N LEU A 30 -33.32 23.32 -26.80
CA LEU A 30 -32.64 24.11 -25.75
C LEU A 30 -32.80 23.49 -24.35
N ALA A 31 -33.98 22.95 -24.05
CA ALA A 31 -34.23 22.27 -22.77
C ALA A 31 -33.40 20.97 -22.64
N LEU A 32 -33.25 20.21 -23.73
CA LEU A 32 -32.41 19.01 -23.77
C LEU A 32 -30.92 19.35 -23.63
N GLU A 33 -30.44 20.40 -24.28
CA GLU A 33 -29.05 20.86 -24.15
C GLU A 33 -28.73 21.35 -22.73
N ALA A 34 -29.65 22.10 -22.11
CA ALA A 34 -29.49 22.54 -20.72
C ALA A 34 -29.46 21.36 -19.74
N TRP A 35 -30.28 20.34 -19.98
CA TRP A 35 -30.27 19.10 -19.20
C TRP A 35 -28.94 18.34 -19.35
N ASP A 36 -28.48 18.12 -20.59
CA ASP A 36 -27.21 17.44 -20.85
C ASP A 36 -26.03 18.21 -20.23
N SER A 37 -26.02 19.54 -20.32
CA SER A 37 -25.01 20.38 -19.68
C SER A 37 -25.00 20.24 -18.16
N TYR A 38 -26.17 20.18 -17.52
CA TYR A 38 -26.28 19.98 -16.08
C TYR A 38 -25.78 18.58 -15.67
N GLU A 39 -26.15 17.55 -16.42
CA GLU A 39 -25.74 16.17 -16.16
C GLU A 39 -24.22 15.99 -16.32
N ARG A 40 -23.61 16.63 -17.34
CA ARG A 40 -22.15 16.69 -17.49
C ARG A 40 -21.45 17.38 -16.32
N MET A 41 -21.99 18.50 -15.84
CA MET A 41 -21.44 19.21 -14.68
C MET A 41 -21.46 18.31 -13.43
N LYS A 42 -22.59 17.64 -13.19
CA LYS A 42 -22.71 16.68 -12.09
C LYS A 42 -21.72 15.52 -12.20
N GLN A 43 -21.47 15.00 -13.40
CA GLN A 43 -20.46 13.95 -13.61
C GLN A 43 -19.03 14.45 -13.38
N GLN A 44 -18.73 15.70 -13.76
CA GLN A 44 -17.42 16.31 -13.46
C GLN A 44 -17.21 16.47 -11.96
N ASP A 45 -18.21 16.96 -11.22
CA ASP A 45 -18.15 17.09 -9.76
C ASP A 45 -17.93 15.73 -9.08
N ALA A 46 -18.66 14.69 -9.53
CA ALA A 46 -18.49 13.33 -9.03
C ALA A 46 -17.08 12.78 -9.30
N LEU A 47 -16.50 13.07 -10.48
CA LEU A 47 -15.14 12.66 -10.82
C LEU A 47 -14.08 13.41 -9.99
N VAL A 48 -14.28 14.70 -9.74
CA VAL A 48 -13.40 15.50 -8.85
C VAL A 48 -13.44 14.95 -7.42
N ALA A 49 -14.64 14.67 -6.91
CA ALA A 49 -14.81 14.06 -5.59
C ALA A 49 -14.14 12.68 -5.50
N ALA A 50 -14.37 11.81 -6.49
CA ALA A 50 -13.76 10.49 -6.53
C ALA A 50 -12.22 10.55 -6.60
N LYS A 51 -11.65 11.50 -7.34
CA LYS A 51 -10.21 11.74 -7.36
C LYS A 51 -9.68 12.20 -6.01
N ALA A 52 -10.38 13.11 -5.34
CA ALA A 52 -9.98 13.59 -4.01
C ALA A 52 -10.00 12.46 -2.98
N GLU A 53 -11.04 11.62 -3.01
CA GLU A 53 -11.15 10.43 -2.15
C GLU A 53 -10.03 9.42 -2.44
N MET A 54 -9.74 9.17 -3.72
CA MET A 54 -8.65 8.28 -4.13
C MET A 54 -7.28 8.76 -3.63
N ILE A 55 -6.98 10.06 -3.78
CA ILE A 55 -5.74 10.66 -3.27
C ILE A 55 -5.65 10.48 -1.75
N LYS A 56 -6.73 10.80 -1.02
CA LYS A 56 -6.78 10.62 0.43
C LYS A 56 -6.52 9.17 0.84
N ASN A 57 -7.20 8.22 0.21
CA ASN A 57 -7.06 6.80 0.52
C ASN A 57 -5.63 6.31 0.25
N PHE A 58 -5.01 6.72 -0.86
CA PHE A 58 -3.63 6.34 -1.16
C PHE A 58 -2.63 6.99 -0.21
N ASP A 59 -2.83 8.24 0.19
CA ASP A 59 -1.96 8.89 1.19
C ASP A 59 -2.09 8.22 2.57
N GLU A 60 -3.28 7.78 2.96
CA GLU A 60 -3.51 7.02 4.20
C GLU A 60 -2.84 5.65 4.14
N GLN A 61 -3.00 4.91 3.04
CA GLN A 61 -2.31 3.64 2.81
C GLN A 61 -0.79 3.80 2.82
N ARG A 62 -0.27 4.83 2.16
CA ARG A 62 1.17 5.14 2.13
C ARG A 62 1.69 5.40 3.54
N LYS A 63 0.99 6.22 4.33
CA LYS A 63 1.36 6.48 5.73
C LYS A 63 1.35 5.21 6.58
N GLY A 64 0.33 4.35 6.40
CA GLY A 64 0.25 3.07 7.11
C GLY A 64 1.40 2.13 6.77
N LEU A 65 1.76 2.03 5.49
CA LEU A 65 2.91 1.22 5.05
C LEU A 65 4.23 1.76 5.61
N LEU A 66 4.43 3.08 5.59
CA LEU A 66 5.62 3.69 6.18
C LEU A 66 5.70 3.44 7.69
N GLN A 67 4.60 3.62 8.43
CA GLN A 67 4.56 3.31 9.86
C GLN A 67 4.87 1.84 10.17
N LEU A 68 4.43 0.92 9.30
CA LEU A 68 4.72 -0.50 9.44
C LEU A 68 6.19 -0.82 9.17
N ILE A 69 6.79 -0.22 8.14
CA ILE A 69 8.20 -0.44 7.78
C ILE A 69 9.14 0.22 8.78
N ASP A 70 8.79 1.41 9.25
CA ASP A 70 9.57 2.20 10.20
C ASP A 70 9.38 1.74 11.66
N SER A 71 8.61 0.68 11.92
CA SER A 71 8.40 0.19 13.28
C SER A 71 9.64 -0.54 13.81
N ASP A 72 9.94 -0.36 15.09
CA ASP A 72 11.12 -0.96 15.74
C ASP A 72 11.14 -2.49 15.63
N ASN A 73 9.97 -3.12 15.55
CA ASN A 73 9.79 -4.57 15.47
C ASN A 73 9.62 -5.09 14.04
N PHE A 74 9.82 -4.26 13.01
CA PHE A 74 9.60 -4.66 11.62
C PHE A 74 10.44 -5.90 11.25
N ILE A 75 11.74 -5.86 11.55
CA ILE A 75 12.66 -6.98 11.25
C ILE A 75 12.27 -8.23 12.04
N GLU A 76 11.94 -8.10 13.32
CA GLU A 76 11.53 -9.23 14.16
C GLU A 76 10.22 -9.86 13.68
N SER A 77 9.28 -9.04 13.19
CA SER A 77 7.95 -9.49 12.79
C SER A 77 7.93 -10.09 11.38
N PHE A 78 8.66 -9.50 10.44
CA PHE A 78 8.65 -9.91 9.03
C PHE A 78 9.84 -10.77 8.61
N PHE A 79 10.94 -10.74 9.38
CA PHE A 79 12.17 -11.50 9.10
C PHE A 79 12.68 -12.22 10.36
N PRO A 80 11.85 -13.03 11.04
CA PRO A 80 12.21 -13.65 12.32
C PRO A 80 13.42 -14.59 12.22
N GLU A 81 13.58 -15.29 11.10
CA GLU A 81 14.73 -16.17 10.86
C GLU A 81 16.04 -15.39 10.78
N TYR A 82 16.03 -14.20 10.17
CA TYR A 82 17.19 -13.32 10.12
C TYR A 82 17.53 -12.78 11.51
N ALA A 83 16.53 -12.35 12.28
CA ALA A 83 16.74 -11.89 13.66
C ALA A 83 17.32 -13.00 14.56
N SER A 84 16.84 -14.24 14.41
CA SER A 84 17.40 -15.41 15.11
C SER A 84 18.83 -15.66 14.71
N LEU A 85 19.12 -15.65 13.40
CA LEU A 85 20.47 -15.89 12.89
C LEU A 85 21.47 -14.84 13.37
N GLN A 86 21.05 -13.57 13.44
CA GLN A 86 21.89 -12.49 13.97
C GLN A 86 22.21 -12.73 15.46
N THR A 87 21.20 -13.12 16.26
CA THR A 87 21.39 -13.48 17.67
C THR A 87 22.35 -14.66 17.84
N ASP A 88 22.20 -15.69 17.02
CA ASP A 88 23.07 -16.87 17.04
C ASP A 88 24.51 -16.50 16.66
N ALA A 89 24.69 -15.67 15.64
CA ALA A 89 26.00 -15.19 15.21
C ALA A 89 26.70 -14.38 16.32
N ASP A 90 25.97 -13.49 16.99
CA ASP A 90 26.49 -12.70 18.12
C ASP A 90 26.89 -13.60 19.29
N SER A 91 26.08 -14.62 19.59
CA SER A 91 26.38 -15.63 20.61
C SER A 91 27.65 -16.43 20.30
N VAL A 92 27.81 -16.88 19.06
CA VAL A 92 29.02 -17.59 18.59
C VAL A 92 30.23 -16.67 18.69
N SER A 93 30.12 -15.43 18.23
CA SER A 93 31.20 -14.43 18.30
C SER A 93 31.66 -14.21 19.74
N LYS A 94 30.72 -14.01 20.67
CA LYS A 94 31.01 -13.87 22.09
C LYS A 94 31.71 -15.10 22.67
N THR A 95 31.22 -16.29 22.33
CA THR A 95 31.81 -17.55 22.76
C THR A 95 33.26 -17.69 22.28
N ILE A 96 33.56 -17.30 21.03
CA ILE A 96 34.93 -17.33 20.49
C ILE A 96 35.86 -16.45 21.34
N VAL A 97 35.45 -15.21 21.64
CA VAL A 97 36.25 -14.28 22.44
C VAL A 97 36.51 -14.82 23.86
N GLU A 98 35.50 -15.41 24.49
CA GLU A 98 35.64 -16.02 25.82
C GLU A 98 36.64 -17.20 25.79
N GLN A 99 36.53 -18.07 24.80
CA GLN A 99 37.44 -19.21 24.63
C GLN A 99 38.88 -18.77 24.35
N GLU A 100 39.08 -17.70 23.58
CA GLU A 100 40.40 -17.13 23.36
C GLU A 100 41.02 -16.61 24.66
N GLY A 101 40.23 -15.94 25.49
CA GLY A 101 40.65 -15.49 26.82
C GLY A 101 41.04 -16.64 27.75
N LEU A 102 40.22 -17.70 27.80
CA LEU A 102 40.53 -18.91 28.58
C LEU A 102 41.81 -19.58 28.08
N ARG A 103 41.99 -19.69 26.77
CA ARG A 103 43.19 -20.27 26.16
C ARG A 103 44.44 -19.46 26.54
N GLN A 104 44.34 -18.14 26.58
CA GLN A 104 45.45 -17.28 26.95
C GLN A 104 45.82 -17.45 28.43
N GLN A 105 44.84 -17.44 29.32
CA GLN A 105 45.06 -17.69 30.75
C GLN A 105 45.69 -19.07 31.00
N PHE A 106 45.25 -20.10 30.28
CA PHE A 106 45.81 -21.44 30.42
C PHE A 106 47.28 -21.52 29.96
N LYS A 107 47.65 -20.79 28.90
CA LYS A 107 49.05 -20.70 28.46
C LYS A 107 49.93 -20.04 29.52
N GLU A 108 49.46 -18.95 30.12
CA GLU A 108 50.16 -18.26 31.20
C GLU A 108 50.32 -19.16 32.43
N TRP A 109 49.23 -19.84 32.84
CA TRP A 109 49.27 -20.79 33.93
C TRP A 109 50.27 -21.92 33.69
N ARG A 110 50.27 -22.52 32.49
CA ARG A 110 51.25 -23.57 32.14
C ARG A 110 52.68 -23.04 32.19
N SER A 111 52.95 -21.88 31.58
CA SER A 111 54.27 -21.26 31.58
C SER A 111 54.79 -21.03 33.00
N ASN A 112 53.92 -20.57 33.91
CA ASN A 112 54.28 -20.39 35.31
C ASN A 112 54.59 -21.74 35.99
N GLY A 113 53.82 -22.79 35.69
CA GLY A 113 54.08 -24.15 36.18
C GLY A 113 55.44 -24.70 35.72
N GLU A 114 55.77 -24.52 34.44
CA GLU A 114 57.06 -24.94 33.87
C GLU A 114 58.26 -24.21 34.53
N ILE A 115 58.11 -22.93 34.85
CA ILE A 115 59.13 -22.15 35.59
C ILE A 115 59.34 -22.75 36.99
N ILE A 116 58.25 -23.01 37.72
CA ILE A 116 58.31 -23.57 39.08
C ILE A 116 58.99 -24.95 39.05
N GLU A 117 58.62 -25.83 38.11
CA GLU A 117 59.22 -27.17 37.99
C GLU A 117 60.73 -27.10 37.72
N ALA A 118 61.17 -26.19 36.87
CA ALA A 118 62.58 -25.97 36.59
C ALA A 118 63.36 -25.49 37.83
N GLU A 119 62.76 -24.60 38.63
CA GLU A 119 63.35 -24.11 39.89
C GLU A 119 63.51 -25.24 40.92
N PHE A 120 62.50 -26.09 41.11
CA PHE A 120 62.59 -27.24 42.02
C PHE A 120 63.62 -28.27 41.59
N THR A 121 63.67 -28.61 40.30
CA THR A 121 64.63 -29.58 39.75
C THR A 121 66.08 -29.13 39.94
N HIS A 122 66.35 -27.82 40.02
CA HIS A 122 67.69 -27.29 40.23
C HIS A 122 68.15 -27.29 41.71
N ILE A 123 67.22 -27.40 42.66
CA ILE A 123 67.51 -27.40 44.11
C ILE A 123 67.82 -28.83 44.61
N ASP A 124 67.25 -29.86 43.96
CA ASP A 124 67.42 -31.27 44.35
C ASP A 124 68.55 -32.01 43.59
N GLY A 125 69.31 -31.32 42.73
CA GLY A 125 70.35 -31.88 41.85
C GLY A 125 71.79 -31.55 42.23
#